data_AF-A0A0M2HED3-F1
#
_entry.id   AF-A0A0M2HED3-F1
#
_cell.length_a   1.000
_cell.length_b   1.000
_cell.length_c   1.000
_cell.angle_alpha   90.00
_cell.angle_beta   90.00
_cell.angle_gamma   90.00
#
_symmetry.space_group_name_H-M   'P 1'
#
loop_
_entity.id
_entity.type
_entity.pdbx_description
1 polymer ?
#
loop_
_entity_poly.entity_id
_entity_poly.type
_entity_poly.pdbx_seq_one_letter_code
_entity_poly.pdbx_strand_id
1 'polypeptide(L)'
;MTAPDPYATPAPRGEAGQTDASPSPLLRIAIWVAIGALIAAALVCVVWVLIGGQNGLIGRAFLTILLLVAFAGVAILDAHLAPRRPAWFALASMASWIIALLLGAIMIWMPERYYWIGFSKFVQFLLIVLILQLVLLHVRLYMKALHRHDTPFTRTVAVITIALVVGLAALLIIPLAFGEWLILADLYWRIVVAVAILAAVGTALLPLVNVLLAPKKPRSHVAYPALAAPVAHAAITAPGGAPAPQELLPWPTYVDGVTPLPMLPDGSPDWNAYYTGYPSPGAHVFTRIEPAPSAQLPGPQAPALAEPATPQPPATAPGYEGYPPPPPLPPRP
;
A
#
# COMPACT_ATOMS: atom_id res chain seq x y z
N MET A 1 52.64 13.18 -35.89
CA MET A 1 51.27 13.20 -36.46
C MET A 1 51.22 12.15 -37.55
N THR A 2 50.74 10.96 -37.22
CA THR A 2 50.54 9.84 -38.14
C THR A 2 49.03 9.64 -38.30
N ALA A 3 48.55 9.69 -39.53
CA ALA A 3 47.14 9.61 -39.90
C ALA A 3 46.54 8.23 -39.56
N PRO A 4 45.26 8.15 -39.18
CA PRO A 4 44.60 6.87 -38.93
C PRO A 4 44.27 6.13 -40.23
N ASP A 5 44.49 4.82 -40.21
CA ASP A 5 44.27 3.88 -41.30
C ASP A 5 42.77 3.77 -41.69
N PRO A 6 42.37 4.03 -42.94
CA PRO A 6 40.97 4.00 -43.37
C PRO A 6 40.43 2.60 -43.71
N TYR A 7 41.16 1.52 -43.40
CA TYR A 7 40.81 0.14 -43.78
C TYR A 7 40.70 -0.86 -42.62
N ALA A 8 40.41 -0.41 -41.39
CA ALA A 8 40.02 -1.33 -40.32
C ALA A 8 38.60 -1.87 -40.56
N THR A 9 38.53 -3.06 -41.16
CA THR A 9 37.31 -3.84 -41.41
C THR A 9 36.49 -4.04 -40.12
N PRO A 10 35.15 -3.86 -40.12
CA PRO A 10 34.33 -4.14 -38.95
C PRO A 10 34.33 -5.64 -38.64
N ALA A 11 34.82 -6.03 -37.47
CA ALA A 11 34.66 -7.39 -36.96
C ALA A 11 33.16 -7.71 -36.81
N PRO A 12 32.72 -8.94 -37.17
CA PRO A 12 31.32 -9.33 -37.01
C PRO A 12 30.95 -9.32 -35.52
N ARG A 13 29.83 -8.67 -35.21
CA ARG A 13 29.19 -8.65 -33.89
C ARG A 13 28.70 -10.07 -33.56
N GLY A 14 29.61 -10.90 -33.06
CA GLY A 14 29.30 -12.19 -32.47
C GLY A 14 28.53 -11.99 -31.17
N GLU A 15 27.28 -12.42 -31.17
CA GLU A 15 26.59 -13.00 -30.02
C GLU A 15 26.56 -12.15 -28.74
N ALA A 16 25.74 -11.10 -28.76
CA ALA A 16 25.01 -10.71 -27.57
C ALA A 16 24.03 -11.84 -27.21
N GLY A 17 24.28 -12.58 -26.13
CA GLY A 17 23.28 -13.53 -25.64
C GLY A 17 23.71 -14.68 -24.74
N GLN A 18 24.80 -14.60 -23.98
CA GLN A 18 24.99 -15.52 -22.86
C GLN A 18 25.56 -14.79 -21.66
N THR A 19 24.69 -14.03 -21.01
CA THR A 19 24.85 -13.76 -19.58
C THR A 19 24.81 -15.10 -18.87
N ASP A 20 25.97 -15.56 -18.40
CA ASP A 20 26.09 -16.48 -17.28
C ASP A 20 25.39 -15.87 -16.06
N ALA A 21 24.05 -15.98 -16.05
CA ALA A 21 23.22 -15.60 -14.93
C ALA A 21 23.49 -16.63 -13.84
N SER A 22 24.49 -16.35 -13.01
CA SER A 22 24.71 -17.07 -11.76
C SER A 22 23.36 -17.24 -11.06
N PRO A 23 22.89 -18.49 -10.82
CA PRO A 23 21.53 -18.73 -10.37
C PRO A 23 21.33 -17.99 -9.05
N SER A 24 20.25 -17.21 -8.97
CA SER A 24 19.97 -16.33 -7.85
C SER A 24 20.03 -17.12 -6.52
N PRO A 25 20.54 -16.52 -5.43
CA PRO A 25 20.67 -17.21 -4.14
C PRO A 25 19.32 -17.77 -3.65
N LEU A 26 18.21 -17.12 -4.01
CA LEU A 26 16.85 -17.60 -3.76
C LEU A 26 16.52 -18.88 -4.53
N LEU A 27 16.93 -19.00 -5.79
CA LEU A 27 16.74 -20.22 -6.58
C LEU A 27 17.55 -21.38 -5.98
N ARG A 28 18.78 -21.11 -5.53
CA ARG A 28 19.63 -22.13 -4.87
C ARG A 28 19.01 -22.62 -3.56
N ILE A 29 18.48 -21.70 -2.75
CA ILE A 29 17.76 -22.05 -1.52
C ILE A 29 16.48 -22.82 -1.84
N ALA A 30 15.70 -22.39 -2.83
CA ALA A 30 14.48 -23.08 -3.24
C ALA A 30 14.77 -24.52 -3.73
N ILE A 31 15.85 -24.71 -4.49
CA ILE A 31 16.31 -26.03 -4.94
C ILE A 31 16.71 -26.89 -3.74
N TRP A 32 17.48 -26.35 -2.80
CA TRP A 32 17.88 -27.07 -1.58
C TRP A 32 16.69 -27.48 -0.71
N VAL A 33 15.70 -26.58 -0.56
CA VAL A 33 14.46 -26.86 0.17
C VAL A 33 13.63 -27.91 -0.57
N ALA A 34 13.53 -27.85 -1.90
CA ALA A 34 12.81 -28.84 -2.70
C ALA A 34 13.44 -30.23 -2.61
N ILE A 35 14.77 -30.32 -2.70
CA ILE A 35 15.51 -31.59 -2.53
C ILE A 35 15.29 -32.12 -1.11
N GLY A 36 15.41 -31.27 -0.09
CA GLY A 36 15.17 -31.65 1.30
C GLY A 36 13.73 -32.16 1.53
N ALA A 37 12.74 -31.50 0.94
CA ALA A 37 11.33 -31.92 1.02
C ALA A 37 11.08 -33.26 0.30
N LEU A 38 11.71 -33.48 -0.85
CA LEU A 38 11.61 -34.72 -1.61
C LEU A 38 12.21 -35.90 -0.82
N ILE A 39 13.39 -35.70 -0.22
CA ILE A 39 14.05 -36.71 0.63
C ILE A 39 13.18 -37.00 1.86
N ALA A 40 12.66 -35.98 2.53
CA ALA A 40 11.78 -36.16 3.68
C ALA A 40 10.49 -36.93 3.29
N ALA A 41 9.87 -36.60 2.16
CA ALA A 41 8.70 -37.32 1.64
C ALA A 41 9.01 -38.81 1.36
N ALA A 42 10.15 -39.10 0.76
CA ALA A 42 10.60 -40.47 0.51
C ALA A 42 10.82 -41.24 1.83
N LEU A 43 11.47 -40.62 2.82
CA LEU A 43 11.68 -41.23 4.14
C LEU A 43 10.35 -41.50 4.86
N VAL A 44 9.41 -40.55 4.82
CA VAL A 44 8.05 -40.76 5.36
C VAL A 44 7.37 -41.94 4.69
N CYS A 45 7.49 -42.06 3.36
CA CYS A 45 6.92 -43.17 2.61
C CYS A 45 7.54 -44.52 3.01
N VAL A 46 8.87 -44.59 3.15
CA VAL A 46 9.59 -45.79 3.60
C VAL A 46 9.18 -46.19 5.03
N VAL A 47 9.13 -45.23 5.96
CA VAL A 47 8.68 -45.44 7.35
C VAL A 47 7.25 -46.00 7.37
N TRP A 48 6.37 -45.49 6.50
CA TRP A 48 4.99 -45.94 6.40
C TRP A 48 4.88 -47.38 5.90
N VAL A 49 5.69 -47.75 4.91
CA VAL A 49 5.73 -49.10 4.35
C VAL A 49 6.29 -50.12 5.35
N LEU A 50 7.35 -49.77 6.08
CA LEU A 50 8.05 -50.71 6.96
C LEU A 50 7.33 -50.97 8.29
N ILE A 51 6.51 -50.04 8.78
CA ILE A 51 5.89 -50.10 10.12
C ILE A 51 4.37 -50.36 10.05
N GLY A 52 3.83 -50.56 8.84
CA GLY A 52 2.41 -50.82 8.58
C GLY A 52 1.95 -52.22 9.03
N GLY A 53 2.02 -52.52 10.32
CA GLY A 53 1.54 -53.76 10.92
C GLY A 53 0.96 -53.52 12.31
N GLN A 54 -0.31 -53.92 12.49
CA GLN A 54 -1.17 -53.78 13.68
C GLN A 54 -1.75 -52.37 13.94
N ASN A 55 -3.00 -52.18 13.45
CA ASN A 55 -3.97 -51.12 13.78
C ASN A 55 -3.64 -49.65 13.42
N GLY A 56 -2.58 -49.37 12.68
CA GLY A 56 -2.31 -48.00 12.18
C GLY A 56 -2.00 -46.96 13.27
N LEU A 57 -1.77 -47.42 14.51
CA LEU A 57 -1.56 -46.57 15.67
C LEU A 57 -0.24 -45.78 15.56
N ILE A 58 0.81 -46.42 15.03
CA ILE A 58 2.07 -45.75 14.69
C ILE A 58 1.85 -44.69 13.61
N GLY A 59 1.07 -44.99 12.57
CA GLY A 59 0.75 -44.05 11.50
C GLY A 59 0.06 -42.79 12.01
N ARG A 60 -0.92 -42.96 12.92
CA ARG A 60 -1.62 -41.84 13.58
C ARG A 60 -0.70 -41.00 14.46
N ALA A 61 0.15 -41.65 15.26
CA ALA A 61 1.13 -40.98 16.11
C ALA A 61 2.10 -40.14 15.26
N PHE A 62 2.61 -40.71 14.16
CA PHE A 62 3.48 -40.00 13.23
C PHE A 62 2.77 -38.83 12.53
N LEU A 63 1.54 -39.02 12.04
CA LEU A 63 0.77 -37.93 11.41
C LEU A 63 0.51 -36.78 12.39
N THR A 64 0.33 -37.10 13.67
CA THR A 64 0.17 -36.09 14.74
C THR A 64 1.45 -35.29 14.92
N ILE A 65 2.62 -35.95 14.95
CA ILE A 65 3.92 -35.25 15.00
C ILE A 65 4.09 -34.35 13.77
N LEU A 66 3.80 -34.86 12.58
CA LEU A 66 3.89 -34.10 11.33
C LEU A 66 2.95 -32.88 11.36
N LEU A 67 1.71 -33.05 11.83
CA LEU A 67 0.74 -31.97 12.01
C LEU A 67 1.27 -30.88 12.96
N LEU A 68 1.86 -31.27 14.09
CA LEU A 68 2.45 -30.34 15.06
C LEU A 68 3.66 -29.60 14.48
N VAL A 69 4.54 -30.30 13.75
CA VAL A 69 5.69 -29.68 13.08
C VAL A 69 5.23 -28.70 12.00
N ALA A 70 4.24 -29.07 11.19
CA ALA A 70 3.66 -28.18 10.18
C ALA A 70 3.03 -26.94 10.83
N PHE A 71 2.23 -27.12 11.88
CA PHE A 71 1.66 -26.00 12.65
C PHE A 71 2.73 -25.09 13.24
N ALA A 72 3.77 -25.65 13.86
CA ALA A 72 4.88 -24.88 14.44
C ALA A 72 5.63 -24.09 13.36
N GLY A 73 5.94 -24.72 12.22
CA GLY A 73 6.59 -24.07 11.09
C GLY A 73 5.76 -22.89 10.56
N VAL A 74 4.44 -23.06 10.43
CA VAL A 74 3.57 -21.97 10.00
C VAL A 74 3.40 -20.89 11.07
N ALA A 75 3.33 -21.24 12.35
CA ALA A 75 3.26 -20.26 13.43
C ALA A 75 4.54 -19.39 13.49
N ILE A 76 5.72 -19.98 13.27
CA ILE A 76 6.98 -19.24 13.14
C ILE A 76 6.92 -18.32 11.92
N LEU A 77 6.47 -18.82 10.76
CA LEU A 77 6.32 -18.01 9.56
C LEU A 77 5.39 -16.82 9.81
N ASP A 78 4.23 -17.03 10.44
CA ASP A 78 3.27 -15.96 10.73
C ASP A 78 3.83 -14.94 11.73
N ALA A 79 4.61 -15.38 12.73
CA ALA A 79 5.31 -14.50 13.67
C ALA A 79 6.32 -13.57 12.96
N HIS A 80 7.00 -14.05 11.92
CA HIS A 80 7.88 -13.20 11.10
C HIS A 80 7.11 -12.18 10.24
N LEU A 81 5.85 -12.45 9.89
CA LEU A 81 4.99 -11.53 9.15
C LEU A 81 4.24 -10.53 10.05
N ALA A 82 4.19 -10.77 11.36
CA ALA A 82 3.47 -9.97 12.34
C ALA A 82 3.90 -8.48 12.46
N PRO A 83 5.19 -8.08 12.30
CA PRO A 83 5.61 -6.69 12.53
C PRO A 83 4.97 -5.66 11.59
N ARG A 84 4.33 -6.10 10.49
CA ARG A 84 3.72 -5.22 9.48
C ARG A 84 2.18 -5.29 9.45
N ARG A 85 1.53 -5.98 10.39
CA ARG A 85 0.07 -6.23 10.34
C ARG A 85 -0.67 -5.75 11.60
N PRO A 86 -1.95 -5.34 11.47
CA PRO A 86 -2.79 -5.01 12.62
C PRO A 86 -2.98 -6.24 13.53
N ALA A 87 -2.92 -6.03 14.86
CA ALA A 87 -2.92 -7.09 15.87
C ALA A 87 -4.15 -8.03 15.77
N TRP A 88 -5.32 -7.49 15.45
CA TRP A 88 -6.54 -8.28 15.24
C TRP A 88 -6.38 -9.34 14.13
N PHE A 89 -5.66 -9.04 13.05
CA PHE A 89 -5.45 -9.97 11.95
C PHE A 89 -4.51 -11.11 12.36
N ALA A 90 -3.50 -10.82 13.18
CA ALA A 90 -2.62 -11.84 13.74
C ALA A 90 -3.41 -12.81 14.65
N LEU A 91 -4.34 -12.29 15.47
CA LEU A 91 -5.23 -13.12 16.28
C LEU A 91 -6.14 -14.01 15.42
N ALA A 92 -6.74 -13.47 14.36
CA ALA A 92 -7.59 -14.25 13.45
C ALA A 92 -6.80 -15.34 12.70
N SER A 93 -5.58 -15.05 12.26
CA SER A 93 -4.66 -16.01 11.65
C SER A 93 -4.29 -17.12 12.63
N MET A 94 -3.86 -16.75 13.84
CA MET A 94 -3.51 -17.70 14.89
C MET A 94 -4.70 -18.60 15.27
N ALA A 95 -5.89 -18.03 15.42
CA ALA A 95 -7.11 -18.78 15.69
C ALA A 95 -7.42 -19.78 14.56
N SER A 96 -7.27 -19.37 13.30
CA SER A 96 -7.46 -20.26 12.15
C SER A 96 -6.48 -21.44 12.15
N TRP A 97 -5.21 -21.21 12.46
CA TRP A 97 -4.21 -22.28 12.57
C TRP A 97 -4.50 -23.23 13.73
N ILE A 98 -4.96 -22.71 14.87
CA ILE A 98 -5.39 -23.52 16.01
C ILE A 98 -6.60 -24.39 15.63
N ILE A 99 -7.60 -23.83 14.94
CA ILE A 99 -8.76 -24.58 14.44
C ILE A 99 -8.31 -25.68 13.48
N ALA A 100 -7.39 -25.38 12.55
CA ALA A 100 -6.83 -26.38 11.65
C ALA A 100 -6.11 -27.50 12.42
N LEU A 101 -5.30 -27.18 13.43
CA LEU A 101 -4.63 -28.18 14.27
C LEU A 101 -5.65 -29.06 14.99
N LEU A 102 -6.68 -28.47 15.60
CA LEU A 102 -7.71 -29.22 16.32
C LEU A 102 -8.48 -30.15 15.38
N LEU A 103 -8.93 -29.65 14.22
CA LEU A 103 -9.63 -30.47 13.22
C LEU A 103 -8.73 -31.58 12.67
N GLY A 104 -7.45 -31.28 12.39
CA GLY A 104 -6.48 -32.28 11.94
C GLY A 104 -6.28 -33.37 12.98
N ALA A 105 -6.10 -33.02 14.26
CA ALA A 105 -5.96 -33.98 15.34
C ALA A 105 -7.21 -34.86 15.48
N ILE A 106 -8.40 -34.27 15.43
CA ILE A 106 -9.67 -35.02 15.47
C ILE A 106 -9.76 -35.98 14.28
N MET A 107 -9.45 -35.53 13.06
CA MET A 107 -9.51 -36.36 11.85
C MET A 107 -8.52 -37.54 11.88
N ILE A 108 -7.33 -37.36 12.45
CA ILE A 108 -6.30 -38.41 12.60
C ILE A 108 -6.78 -39.54 13.52
N TRP A 109 -7.39 -39.17 14.65
CA TRP A 109 -7.78 -40.12 15.68
C TRP A 109 -9.14 -40.75 15.44
N MET A 110 -9.94 -40.17 14.54
CA MET A 110 -11.24 -40.70 14.18
C MET A 110 -11.10 -42.06 13.45
N PRO A 111 -11.84 -43.10 13.87
CA PRO A 111 -11.74 -44.41 13.25
C PRO A 111 -12.15 -44.36 11.77
N GLU A 112 -11.40 -45.08 10.94
CA GLU A 112 -11.69 -45.20 9.52
C GLU A 112 -12.74 -46.29 9.32
N ARG A 113 -13.92 -45.93 8.79
CA ARG A 113 -14.94 -46.93 8.40
C ARG A 113 -14.58 -47.63 7.09
N TYR A 114 -13.76 -46.99 6.25
CA TYR A 114 -13.34 -47.51 4.95
C TYR A 114 -11.82 -47.37 4.78
N TYR A 115 -11.13 -48.52 4.69
CA TYR A 115 -9.67 -48.66 4.70
C TYR A 115 -8.97 -48.10 3.43
N TRP A 116 -9.72 -47.84 2.35
CA TRP A 116 -9.18 -47.36 1.06
C TRP A 116 -9.20 -45.82 0.92
N ILE A 117 -9.66 -45.09 1.94
CA ILE A 117 -9.95 -43.64 1.91
C ILE A 117 -8.87 -42.81 2.64
N GLY A 118 -7.78 -43.41 3.14
CA GLY A 118 -6.73 -42.69 3.87
C GLY A 118 -6.13 -41.49 3.12
N PHE A 119 -5.89 -41.61 1.80
CA PHE A 119 -5.45 -40.48 0.96
C PHE A 119 -6.52 -39.37 0.86
N SER A 120 -7.80 -39.74 0.88
CA SER A 120 -8.91 -38.79 0.85
C SER A 120 -8.96 -37.90 2.10
N LYS A 121 -8.67 -38.43 3.30
CA LYS A 121 -8.68 -37.61 4.53
C LYS A 121 -7.58 -36.54 4.55
N PHE A 122 -6.41 -36.86 4.02
CA PHE A 122 -5.34 -35.86 3.86
C PHE A 122 -5.76 -34.74 2.90
N VAL A 123 -6.37 -35.08 1.75
CA VAL A 123 -6.87 -34.07 0.79
C VAL A 123 -8.01 -33.26 1.39
N GLN A 124 -8.95 -33.89 2.12
CA GLN A 124 -10.02 -33.19 2.85
C GLN A 124 -9.44 -32.21 3.88
N PHE A 125 -8.42 -32.62 4.64
CA PHE A 125 -7.72 -31.74 5.57
C PHE A 125 -7.09 -30.55 4.84
N LEU A 126 -6.42 -30.78 3.70
CA LEU A 126 -5.85 -29.71 2.88
C LEU A 126 -6.93 -28.75 2.37
N LEU A 127 -8.10 -29.26 1.97
CA LEU A 127 -9.26 -28.44 1.57
C LEU A 127 -9.82 -27.64 2.74
N ILE A 128 -9.88 -28.20 3.96
CA ILE A 128 -10.29 -27.46 5.17
C ILE A 128 -9.32 -26.30 5.42
N VAL A 129 -8.01 -26.56 5.36
CA VAL A 129 -6.99 -25.51 5.48
C VAL A 129 -7.17 -24.47 4.38
N LEU A 130 -7.36 -24.89 3.12
CA LEU A 130 -7.62 -23.97 2.00
C LEU A 130 -8.85 -23.09 2.24
N ILE A 131 -9.96 -23.65 2.72
CA ILE A 131 -11.19 -22.91 3.04
C ILE A 131 -10.90 -21.88 4.15
N LEU A 132 -10.24 -22.29 5.23
CA LEU A 132 -9.84 -21.38 6.32
C LEU A 132 -8.96 -20.23 5.80
N GLN A 133 -8.00 -20.53 4.92
CA GLN A 133 -7.15 -19.50 4.30
C GLN A 133 -7.94 -18.59 3.33
N LEU A 134 -8.89 -19.14 2.58
CA LEU A 134 -9.79 -18.35 1.72
C LEU A 134 -10.63 -17.38 2.56
N VAL A 135 -11.13 -17.79 3.73
CA VAL A 135 -11.85 -16.90 4.64
C VAL A 135 -10.95 -15.75 5.11
N LEU A 136 -9.74 -16.05 5.58
CA LEU A 136 -8.79 -15.01 6.00
C LEU A 136 -8.41 -14.06 4.86
N LEU A 137 -8.18 -14.61 3.67
CA LEU A 137 -7.91 -13.84 2.46
C LEU A 137 -9.10 -12.93 2.12
N HIS A 138 -10.32 -13.46 2.23
CA HIS A 138 -11.54 -12.72 1.96
C HIS A 138 -11.69 -11.54 2.91
N VAL A 139 -11.56 -11.77 4.22
CA VAL A 139 -11.60 -10.73 5.25
C VAL A 139 -10.53 -9.66 5.00
N ARG A 140 -9.31 -10.08 4.64
CA ARG A 140 -8.20 -9.17 4.33
C ARG A 140 -8.51 -8.29 3.10
N LEU A 141 -9.05 -8.89 2.04
CA LEU A 141 -9.44 -8.17 0.82
C LEU A 141 -10.56 -7.17 1.11
N TYR A 142 -11.54 -7.60 1.91
CA TYR A 142 -12.70 -6.81 2.28
C TYR A 142 -12.35 -5.57 3.11
N MET A 143 -11.52 -5.75 4.16
CA MET A 143 -11.09 -4.63 4.99
C MET A 143 -10.31 -3.60 4.17
N LYS A 144 -9.44 -4.05 3.26
CA LYS A 144 -8.71 -3.15 2.35
C LYS A 144 -9.65 -2.36 1.42
N ALA A 145 -10.78 -2.94 1.02
CA ALA A 145 -11.76 -2.26 0.18
C ALA A 145 -12.61 -1.25 0.98
N LEU A 146 -12.98 -1.57 2.23
CA LEU A 146 -13.72 -0.69 3.14
C LEU A 146 -12.99 0.62 3.46
N HIS A 147 -11.68 0.55 3.75
CA HIS A 147 -10.85 1.72 4.07
C HIS A 147 -10.88 2.84 3.02
N ARG A 148 -11.37 2.59 1.80
CA ARG A 148 -11.56 3.64 0.79
C ARG A 148 -12.77 4.52 1.07
N HIS A 149 -13.86 3.96 1.60
CA HIS A 149 -15.12 4.66 1.85
C HIS A 149 -15.87 4.04 3.04
N ASP A 150 -15.54 4.50 4.25
CA ASP A 150 -16.16 4.03 5.48
C ASP A 150 -17.50 4.74 5.74
N THR A 151 -18.60 4.17 5.22
CA THR A 151 -19.97 4.59 5.56
C THR A 151 -20.65 3.57 6.48
N PRO A 152 -21.60 3.96 7.34
CA PRO A 152 -22.31 3.00 8.20
C PRO A 152 -23.02 1.90 7.37
N PHE A 153 -23.53 2.25 6.18
CA PHE A 153 -24.14 1.29 5.26
C PHE A 153 -23.15 0.23 4.76
N THR A 154 -21.99 0.64 4.24
CA THR A 154 -20.96 -0.30 3.75
C THR A 154 -20.39 -1.15 4.87
N ARG A 155 -20.24 -0.59 6.08
CA ARG A 155 -19.81 -1.34 7.27
C ARG A 155 -20.79 -2.45 7.64
N THR A 156 -22.10 -2.17 7.66
CA THR A 156 -23.12 -3.18 7.95
C THR A 156 -23.13 -4.30 6.92
N VAL A 157 -23.12 -3.95 5.62
CA VAL A 157 -23.07 -4.94 4.53
C VAL A 157 -21.82 -5.81 4.63
N ALA A 158 -20.68 -5.22 4.99
CA ALA A 158 -19.45 -5.96 5.17
C ALA A 158 -19.47 -6.93 6.36
N VAL A 159 -19.99 -6.51 7.52
CA VAL A 159 -20.13 -7.40 8.68
C VAL A 159 -21.05 -8.58 8.33
N ILE A 160 -22.17 -8.32 7.66
CA ILE A 160 -23.10 -9.38 7.21
C ILE A 160 -22.40 -10.33 6.24
N THR A 161 -21.67 -9.80 5.25
CA THR A 161 -20.99 -10.64 4.25
C THR A 161 -19.89 -11.48 4.89
N ILE A 162 -19.09 -10.91 5.79
CA ILE A 162 -18.08 -11.65 6.55
C ILE A 162 -18.74 -12.76 7.37
N ALA A 163 -19.85 -12.47 8.06
CA ALA A 163 -20.58 -13.48 8.83
C ALA A 163 -21.10 -14.61 7.95
N LEU A 164 -21.63 -14.29 6.76
CA LEU A 164 -22.08 -15.28 5.78
C LEU A 164 -20.92 -16.13 5.25
N VAL A 165 -19.76 -15.54 4.97
CA VAL A 165 -18.57 -16.26 4.50
C VAL A 165 -18.03 -17.20 5.58
N VAL A 166 -17.99 -16.74 6.84
CA VAL A 166 -17.59 -17.59 7.99
C VAL A 166 -18.60 -18.72 8.20
N GLY A 167 -19.90 -18.42 8.11
CA GLY A 167 -20.96 -19.42 8.17
C GLY A 167 -20.86 -20.45 7.04
N LEU A 168 -20.61 -20.00 5.81
CA LEU A 168 -20.38 -20.86 4.66
C LEU A 168 -19.16 -21.76 4.86
N ALA A 169 -18.07 -21.22 5.39
CA ALA A 169 -16.88 -22.00 5.70
C ALA A 169 -17.19 -23.10 6.72
N ALA A 170 -17.93 -22.80 7.78
CA ALA A 170 -18.37 -23.82 8.73
C ALA A 170 -19.24 -24.89 8.05
N LEU A 171 -20.20 -24.48 7.21
CA LEU A 171 -21.06 -25.39 6.44
C LEU A 171 -20.28 -26.26 5.44
N LEU A 172 -19.13 -25.83 4.94
CA LEU A 172 -18.27 -26.65 4.09
C LEU A 172 -17.31 -27.53 4.90
N ILE A 173 -16.79 -27.04 6.03
CA ILE A 173 -15.85 -27.78 6.87
C ILE A 173 -16.52 -28.99 7.53
N ILE A 174 -17.78 -28.86 7.98
CA ILE A 174 -18.50 -29.96 8.66
C ILE A 174 -18.58 -31.24 7.80
N PRO A 175 -19.09 -31.23 6.55
CA PRO A 175 -19.15 -32.43 5.73
C PRO A 175 -17.75 -32.92 5.32
N LEU A 176 -16.76 -32.03 5.21
CA LEU A 176 -15.38 -32.43 4.92
C LEU A 176 -14.73 -33.16 6.10
N ALA A 177 -14.98 -32.72 7.33
CA ALA A 177 -14.39 -33.30 8.53
C ALA A 177 -15.15 -34.56 9.01
N PHE A 178 -16.47 -34.60 8.81
CA PHE A 178 -17.35 -35.60 9.43
C PHE A 178 -18.29 -36.31 8.44
N GLY A 179 -18.14 -36.13 7.13
CA GLY A 179 -19.07 -36.65 6.13
C GLY A 179 -19.23 -38.18 6.10
N GLU A 180 -18.23 -38.93 6.60
CA GLU A 180 -18.33 -40.40 6.74
C GLU A 180 -19.26 -40.85 7.88
N TRP A 181 -19.55 -39.94 8.82
CA TRP A 181 -20.32 -40.20 10.03
C TRP A 181 -21.69 -39.53 10.02
N LEU A 182 -21.79 -38.39 9.32
CA LEU A 182 -23.00 -37.61 9.21
C LEU A 182 -23.72 -37.91 7.90
N ILE A 183 -24.97 -38.37 7.99
CA ILE A 183 -25.88 -38.44 6.84
C ILE A 183 -26.56 -37.08 6.74
N LEU A 184 -26.06 -36.22 5.87
CA LEU A 184 -26.62 -34.88 5.66
C LEU A 184 -27.80 -34.96 4.70
N ALA A 185 -28.95 -34.41 5.11
CA ALA A 185 -30.13 -34.34 4.27
C ALA A 185 -29.93 -33.39 3.09
N ASP A 186 -30.72 -33.57 2.02
CA ASP A 186 -30.71 -32.70 0.84
C ASP A 186 -30.89 -31.20 1.20
N LEU A 187 -31.67 -30.91 2.24
CA LEU A 187 -31.87 -29.55 2.76
C LEU A 187 -30.55 -28.88 3.16
N TYR A 188 -29.59 -29.64 3.70
CA TYR A 188 -28.28 -29.10 4.08
C TYR A 188 -27.56 -28.51 2.88
N TRP A 189 -27.50 -29.25 1.78
CA TRP A 189 -26.85 -28.79 0.54
C TRP A 189 -27.57 -27.60 -0.08
N ARG A 190 -28.90 -27.52 0.05
CA ARG A 190 -29.65 -26.32 -0.37
C ARG A 190 -29.28 -25.10 0.46
N ILE A 191 -29.11 -25.25 1.77
CA ILE A 191 -28.65 -24.17 2.67
C ILE A 191 -27.24 -23.74 2.29
N VAL A 192 -26.31 -24.69 2.09
CA VAL A 192 -24.92 -24.40 1.65
C VAL A 192 -24.94 -23.56 0.36
N VAL A 193 -25.70 -23.99 -0.65
CA VAL A 193 -25.80 -23.29 -1.94
C VAL A 193 -26.43 -21.90 -1.77
N ALA A 194 -27.52 -21.78 -1.01
CA ALA A 194 -28.18 -20.50 -0.78
C ALA A 194 -27.24 -19.49 -0.07
N VAL A 195 -26.53 -19.93 0.97
CA VAL A 195 -25.54 -19.09 1.68
C VAL A 195 -24.36 -18.75 0.76
N ALA A 196 -23.91 -19.69 -0.08
CA ALA A 196 -22.83 -19.45 -1.04
C ALA A 196 -23.20 -18.37 -2.06
N ILE A 197 -24.42 -18.42 -2.61
CA ILE A 197 -24.93 -17.39 -3.53
C ILE A 197 -25.01 -16.05 -2.81
N LEU A 198 -25.58 -16.00 -1.60
CA LEU A 198 -25.71 -14.76 -0.83
C LEU A 198 -24.34 -14.14 -0.50
N ALA A 199 -23.36 -14.97 -0.12
CA ALA A 199 -21.98 -14.54 0.12
C ALA A 199 -21.30 -14.03 -1.17
N ALA A 200 -21.50 -14.72 -2.31
CA ALA A 200 -20.98 -14.30 -3.60
C ALA A 200 -21.55 -12.94 -4.03
N VAL A 201 -22.87 -12.75 -3.85
CA VAL A 201 -23.54 -11.46 -4.11
C VAL A 201 -22.99 -10.36 -3.21
N GLY A 202 -22.87 -10.61 -1.90
CA GLY A 202 -22.23 -9.68 -0.95
C GLY A 202 -20.83 -9.29 -1.42
N THR A 203 -20.04 -10.26 -1.86
CA THR A 203 -18.68 -10.03 -2.38
C THR A 203 -18.66 -9.17 -3.64
N ALA A 204 -19.57 -9.41 -4.58
CA ALA A 204 -19.66 -8.69 -5.84
C ALA A 204 -20.17 -7.24 -5.67
N LEU A 205 -20.94 -6.95 -4.62
CA LEU A 205 -21.48 -5.62 -4.36
C LEU A 205 -20.39 -4.59 -4.04
N LEU A 206 -19.31 -4.99 -3.36
CA LEU A 206 -18.25 -4.05 -2.94
C LEU A 206 -17.54 -3.31 -4.08
N PRO A 207 -17.00 -3.99 -5.12
CA PRO A 207 -16.35 -3.28 -6.21
C PRO A 207 -17.32 -2.33 -6.93
N LEU A 208 -18.60 -2.72 -7.07
CA LEU A 208 -19.62 -1.88 -7.72
C LEU A 208 -19.92 -0.61 -6.92
N VAL A 209 -20.16 -0.76 -5.62
CA VAL A 209 -20.38 0.37 -4.70
C VAL A 209 -19.13 1.26 -4.66
N ASN A 210 -17.94 0.68 -4.59
CA ASN A 210 -16.68 1.44 -4.60
C ASN A 210 -16.45 2.20 -5.92
N VAL A 211 -16.88 1.68 -7.07
CA VAL A 211 -16.84 2.40 -8.35
C VAL A 211 -17.87 3.53 -8.38
N LEU A 212 -19.08 3.29 -7.86
CA LEU A 212 -20.16 4.27 -7.86
C LEU A 212 -19.88 5.45 -6.91
N LEU A 213 -19.24 5.19 -5.77
CA LEU A 213 -18.85 6.18 -4.77
C LEU A 213 -17.46 6.78 -4.99
N ALA A 214 -16.72 6.34 -6.03
CA ALA A 214 -15.43 6.92 -6.34
C ALA A 214 -15.57 8.43 -6.58
N PRO A 215 -14.81 9.31 -5.88
CA PRO A 215 -14.91 10.74 -6.06
C PRO A 215 -14.69 11.08 -7.53
N LYS A 216 -15.70 11.67 -8.18
CA LYS A 216 -15.48 12.31 -9.48
C LYS A 216 -14.38 13.34 -9.23
N LYS A 217 -13.20 13.12 -9.80
CA LYS A 217 -12.12 14.13 -9.83
C LYS A 217 -12.80 15.47 -10.10
N PRO A 218 -12.60 16.51 -9.26
CA PRO A 218 -13.18 17.81 -9.53
C PRO A 218 -12.79 18.14 -10.96
N ARG A 219 -13.79 18.17 -11.86
CA ARG A 219 -13.57 18.76 -13.16
C ARG A 219 -13.20 20.19 -12.80
N SER A 220 -11.96 20.57 -13.07
CA SER A 220 -11.54 21.96 -13.09
C SER A 220 -12.65 22.70 -13.83
N HIS A 221 -13.45 23.44 -13.06
CA HIS A 221 -14.56 24.19 -13.62
C HIS A 221 -13.86 25.25 -14.46
N VAL A 222 -13.75 25.00 -15.77
CA VAL A 222 -13.53 26.08 -16.72
C VAL A 222 -14.75 26.95 -16.53
N ALA A 223 -14.58 28.02 -15.77
CA ALA A 223 -15.59 29.03 -15.55
C ALA A 223 -15.86 29.65 -16.91
N TYR A 224 -16.90 29.16 -17.59
CA TYR A 224 -17.55 29.94 -18.63
C TYR A 224 -18.15 31.19 -17.97
N PRO A 225 -17.99 32.38 -18.57
CA PRO A 225 -18.48 33.62 -17.98
C PRO A 225 -20.00 33.63 -18.09
N ALA A 226 -20.69 33.32 -16.99
CA ALA A 226 -22.11 33.62 -16.84
C ALA A 226 -22.26 35.06 -16.34
N LEU A 227 -23.03 35.84 -17.10
CA LEU A 227 -23.44 37.21 -16.79
C LEU A 227 -24.08 37.34 -15.39
N ALA A 228 -23.93 38.54 -14.82
CA ALA A 228 -24.77 39.23 -13.82
C ALA A 228 -24.31 39.27 -12.34
N ALA A 229 -23.73 40.43 -11.98
CA ALA A 229 -24.14 41.37 -10.91
C ALA A 229 -24.16 40.93 -9.41
N PRO A 230 -24.02 41.89 -8.45
CA PRO A 230 -23.40 41.66 -7.15
C PRO A 230 -24.40 41.36 -6.02
N VAL A 231 -24.02 40.51 -5.06
CA VAL A 231 -24.69 40.44 -3.76
C VAL A 231 -23.65 40.28 -2.64
N ALA A 232 -23.22 41.42 -2.09
CA ALA A 232 -22.49 41.48 -0.84
C ALA A 232 -23.41 40.97 0.29
N HIS A 233 -23.02 39.86 0.92
CA HIS A 233 -23.69 39.38 2.12
C HIS A 233 -23.23 40.23 3.31
N ALA A 234 -24.16 41.02 3.85
CA ALA A 234 -24.02 41.72 5.10
C ALA A 234 -23.72 40.72 6.24
N ALA A 235 -22.63 40.97 6.96
CA ALA A 235 -22.30 40.25 8.18
C ALA A 235 -23.33 40.58 9.26
N ILE A 236 -24.08 39.57 9.69
CA ILE A 236 -24.95 39.65 10.87
C ILE A 236 -24.06 39.45 12.10
N THR A 237 -23.86 40.52 12.86
CA THR A 237 -23.22 40.49 14.19
C THR A 237 -24.17 39.86 15.20
N ALA A 238 -23.87 38.64 15.64
CA ALA A 238 -24.42 38.04 16.86
C ALA A 238 -23.40 38.20 18.00
N PRO A 239 -23.77 38.77 19.17
CA PRO A 239 -22.82 38.94 20.27
C PRO A 239 -22.82 37.66 21.15
N GLY A 240 -21.66 37.01 21.31
CA GLY A 240 -21.49 36.00 22.38
C GLY A 240 -20.65 34.75 22.10
N GLY A 241 -19.86 34.68 21.01
CA GLY A 241 -18.96 33.54 20.76
C GLY A 241 -17.50 33.88 21.05
N ALA A 242 -16.83 33.12 21.92
CA ALA A 242 -15.39 33.19 22.13
C ALA A 242 -14.64 33.02 20.78
N PRO A 243 -13.52 33.73 20.55
CA PRO A 243 -12.80 33.67 19.29
C PRO A 243 -12.23 32.26 19.10
N ALA A 244 -12.81 31.50 18.17
CA ALA A 244 -12.16 30.33 17.62
C ALA A 244 -10.83 30.79 16.99
N PRO A 245 -9.71 30.05 17.18
CA PRO A 245 -8.48 30.35 16.47
C PRO A 245 -8.79 30.32 14.97
N GLN A 246 -8.72 31.49 14.32
CA GLN A 246 -8.84 31.61 12.88
C GLN A 246 -7.68 30.80 12.29
N GLU A 247 -7.97 29.57 11.84
CA GLU A 247 -7.07 28.84 10.95
C GLU A 247 -6.82 29.78 9.76
N LEU A 248 -5.59 30.29 9.68
CA LEU A 248 -5.12 31.11 8.58
C LEU A 248 -5.25 30.29 7.31
N LEU A 249 -6.33 30.54 6.57
CA LEU A 249 -6.52 30.02 5.23
C LEU A 249 -5.26 30.38 4.41
N PRO A 250 -4.71 29.44 3.63
CA PRO A 250 -3.52 29.70 2.85
C PRO A 250 -3.75 30.88 1.89
N TRP A 251 -2.79 31.82 1.86
CA TRP A 251 -2.90 33.04 1.06
C TRP A 251 -3.01 32.69 -0.44
N PRO A 252 -3.95 33.29 -1.20
CA PRO A 252 -4.11 32.99 -2.62
C PRO A 252 -2.86 33.31 -3.46
N THR A 253 -2.62 32.49 -4.48
CA THR A 253 -1.52 32.66 -5.45
C THR A 253 -2.06 32.87 -6.87
N TYR A 254 -1.21 33.37 -7.76
CA TYR A 254 -1.46 33.42 -9.20
C TYR A 254 -1.63 32.01 -9.78
N VAL A 255 -1.98 31.94 -11.07
CA VAL A 255 -2.14 30.69 -11.83
C VAL A 255 -0.87 29.82 -11.86
N ASP A 256 0.28 30.41 -11.56
CA ASP A 256 1.56 29.71 -11.44
C ASP A 256 1.67 28.88 -10.15
N GLY A 257 0.77 29.07 -9.18
CA GLY A 257 0.73 28.35 -7.91
C GLY A 257 1.87 28.69 -6.95
N VAL A 258 2.70 29.68 -7.27
CA VAL A 258 3.92 30.02 -6.51
C VAL A 258 3.97 31.50 -6.15
N THR A 259 3.48 32.39 -7.02
CA THR A 259 3.50 33.82 -6.76
C THR A 259 2.26 34.21 -5.95
N PRO A 260 2.38 34.76 -4.72
CA PRO A 260 1.24 35.21 -3.95
C PRO A 260 0.58 36.46 -4.58
N LEU A 261 -0.75 36.58 -4.45
CA LEU A 261 -1.45 37.80 -4.88
C LEU A 261 -1.02 38.99 -4.03
N PRO A 262 -0.88 40.20 -4.60
CA PRO A 262 -0.67 41.43 -3.84
C PRO A 262 -1.75 41.62 -2.78
N MET A 263 -1.41 42.27 -1.67
CA MET A 263 -2.32 42.55 -0.57
C MET A 263 -2.83 43.99 -0.65
N LEU A 264 -4.14 44.20 -0.61
CA LEU A 264 -4.72 45.53 -0.52
C LEU A 264 -4.48 46.14 0.88
N PRO A 265 -4.64 47.46 1.05
CA PRO A 265 -4.53 48.13 2.35
C PRO A 265 -5.50 47.59 3.43
N ASP A 266 -6.59 46.95 3.01
CA ASP A 266 -7.57 46.32 3.89
C ASP A 266 -7.20 44.87 4.31
N GLY A 267 -6.04 44.38 3.86
CA GLY A 267 -5.57 43.03 4.13
C GLY A 267 -6.25 41.95 3.29
N SER A 268 -7.03 42.33 2.28
CA SER A 268 -7.63 41.38 1.33
C SER A 268 -6.69 41.10 0.14
N PRO A 269 -6.78 39.93 -0.51
CA PRO A 269 -6.01 39.64 -1.72
C PRO A 269 -6.52 40.44 -2.92
N ASP A 270 -5.59 40.99 -3.71
CA ASP A 270 -5.86 41.76 -4.91
C ASP A 270 -6.28 40.88 -6.09
N TRP A 271 -7.56 40.53 -6.12
CA TRP A 271 -8.12 39.75 -7.23
C TRP A 271 -8.07 40.48 -8.56
N ASN A 272 -8.02 41.81 -8.58
CA ASN A 272 -7.89 42.55 -9.83
C ASN A 272 -6.49 42.35 -10.44
N ALA A 273 -5.45 42.24 -9.60
CA ALA A 273 -4.12 41.87 -10.05
C ALA A 273 -4.05 40.46 -10.63
N TYR A 274 -4.87 39.52 -10.16
CA TYR A 274 -4.96 38.17 -10.73
C TYR A 274 -5.40 38.17 -12.21
N TYR A 275 -6.34 39.05 -12.57
CA TYR A 275 -6.85 39.15 -13.93
C TYR A 275 -6.00 40.04 -14.83
N THR A 276 -5.45 41.13 -14.28
CA THR A 276 -4.72 42.14 -15.06
C THR A 276 -3.22 41.88 -15.13
N GLY A 277 -2.68 41.08 -14.22
CA GLY A 277 -1.24 40.86 -14.06
C GLY A 277 -0.50 42.05 -13.41
N TYR A 278 -1.20 43.14 -13.09
CA TYR A 278 -0.62 44.33 -12.47
C TYR A 278 -1.26 44.60 -11.10
N PRO A 279 -0.48 44.93 -10.06
CA PRO A 279 -1.03 45.33 -8.76
C PRO A 279 -1.94 46.54 -8.88
N SER A 280 -3.09 46.51 -8.20
CA SER A 280 -3.97 47.66 -8.06
C SER A 280 -3.26 48.79 -7.31
N PRO A 281 -3.63 50.07 -7.55
CA PRO A 281 -3.04 51.19 -6.85
C PRO A 281 -3.12 51.03 -5.33
N GLY A 282 -1.97 51.06 -4.66
CA GLY A 282 -1.88 50.89 -3.20
C GLY A 282 -1.77 49.44 -2.72
N ALA A 283 -1.72 48.44 -3.62
CA ALA A 283 -1.47 47.06 -3.24
C ALA A 283 0.02 46.82 -2.91
N HIS A 284 0.27 46.03 -1.86
CA HIS A 284 1.59 45.60 -1.45
C HIS A 284 1.95 44.27 -2.10
N VAL A 285 3.01 44.26 -2.91
CA VAL A 285 3.53 43.03 -3.54
C VAL A 285 4.52 42.36 -2.59
N PHE A 286 4.32 41.06 -2.36
CA PHE A 286 5.28 40.24 -1.63
C PHE A 286 6.56 40.10 -2.47
N THR A 287 7.58 40.88 -2.16
CA THR A 287 8.88 40.74 -2.82
C THR A 287 9.54 39.45 -2.32
N ARG A 288 9.99 38.59 -3.24
CA ARG A 288 10.82 37.43 -2.87
C ARG A 288 12.10 37.96 -2.25
N ILE A 289 12.31 37.69 -0.96
CA ILE A 289 13.61 37.90 -0.31
C ILE A 289 14.57 36.90 -0.93
N GLU A 290 15.48 37.37 -1.77
CA GLU A 290 16.68 36.61 -2.16
C GLU A 290 17.50 36.36 -0.88
N PRO A 291 18.04 35.15 -0.65
CA PRO A 291 18.74 34.87 0.60
C PRO A 291 19.94 35.81 0.75
N ALA A 292 19.83 36.74 1.71
CA ALA A 292 20.93 37.58 2.11
C ALA A 292 22.12 36.70 2.55
N PRO A 293 23.37 37.07 2.22
CA PRO A 293 24.53 36.38 2.72
C PRO A 293 24.50 36.39 4.25
N SER A 294 24.70 35.21 4.84
CA SER A 294 24.65 34.94 6.27
C SER A 294 25.43 35.97 7.09
N ALA A 295 24.72 36.85 7.79
CA ALA A 295 25.28 37.69 8.83
C ALA A 295 25.69 36.81 10.02
N GLN A 296 26.99 36.69 10.25
CA GLN A 296 27.56 36.05 11.43
C GLN A 296 27.10 36.77 12.70
N LEU A 297 26.57 35.99 13.66
CA LEU A 297 26.29 36.41 15.03
C LEU A 297 27.60 36.79 15.77
N PRO A 298 27.60 37.83 16.64
CA PRO A 298 28.77 38.21 17.40
C PRO A 298 28.94 37.29 18.63
N GLY A 299 30.02 36.50 18.62
CA GLY A 299 30.51 35.71 19.76
C GLY A 299 31.78 36.34 20.39
N PRO A 300 32.15 35.95 21.63
CA PRO A 300 32.93 36.79 22.54
C PRO A 300 34.41 36.97 22.18
N GLN A 301 34.92 38.16 22.52
CA GLN A 301 36.30 38.61 22.33
C GLN A 301 37.34 37.74 23.05
N ALA A 302 38.44 37.42 22.36
CA ALA A 302 39.71 36.97 22.92
C ALA A 302 40.86 37.86 22.40
N PRO A 303 41.94 38.13 23.15
CA PRO A 303 42.85 39.23 22.86
C PRO A 303 43.97 38.88 21.86
N ALA A 304 44.12 39.78 20.89
CA ALA A 304 45.32 40.31 20.23
C ALA A 304 46.46 39.39 19.74
N LEU A 305 46.72 39.49 18.42
CA LEU A 305 48.04 39.73 17.83
C LEU A 305 47.85 40.54 16.52
N ALA A 306 48.74 41.50 16.29
CA ALA A 306 48.60 42.62 15.35
C ALA A 306 49.23 42.33 13.97
N GLU A 307 48.67 42.89 12.89
CA GLU A 307 49.37 43.36 11.67
C GLU A 307 48.41 44.14 10.73
N PRO A 308 48.87 44.91 9.71
CA PRO A 308 48.58 46.35 9.60
C PRO A 308 47.50 46.73 8.55
N ALA A 309 46.96 47.94 8.74
CA ALA A 309 45.91 48.56 7.95
C ALA A 309 46.35 49.02 6.54
N THR A 310 45.48 48.78 5.55
CA THR A 310 45.49 49.47 4.25
C THR A 310 44.17 50.24 4.04
N PRO A 311 44.19 51.42 3.37
CA PRO A 311 43.10 52.39 3.41
C PRO A 311 41.92 52.04 2.49
N GLN A 312 40.70 52.31 2.97
CA GLN A 312 39.45 52.33 2.19
C GLN A 312 39.37 53.55 1.24
N PRO A 313 38.94 53.38 -0.02
CA PRO A 313 38.39 54.46 -0.85
C PRO A 313 36.86 54.60 -0.68
N PRO A 314 36.29 55.79 -0.97
CA PRO A 314 34.96 56.19 -0.52
C PRO A 314 33.79 55.66 -1.38
N ALA A 315 32.60 55.74 -0.78
CA ALA A 315 31.31 55.31 -1.31
C ALA A 315 30.85 56.04 -2.58
N THR A 316 30.22 55.29 -3.49
CA THR A 316 29.32 55.81 -4.54
C THR A 316 27.98 55.08 -4.47
N ALA A 317 26.90 55.86 -4.43
CA ALA A 317 25.51 55.41 -4.57
C ALA A 317 25.07 55.50 -6.06
N PRO A 318 23.82 55.18 -6.43
CA PRO A 318 23.45 54.00 -7.21
C PRO A 318 23.07 54.31 -8.66
N GLY A 319 23.31 53.39 -9.60
CA GLY A 319 22.73 53.53 -10.94
C GLY A 319 23.19 52.48 -11.97
N TYR A 320 22.20 51.82 -12.57
CA TYR A 320 22.23 51.09 -13.85
C TYR A 320 23.17 49.88 -13.99
N GLU A 321 22.63 48.66 -13.85
CA GLU A 321 23.12 47.48 -14.57
C GLU A 321 21.94 46.64 -15.09
N GLY A 322 21.54 46.94 -16.32
CA GLY A 322 20.61 46.14 -17.12
C GLY A 322 21.19 45.95 -18.53
N TYR A 323 21.16 44.71 -19.00
CA TYR A 323 21.40 44.25 -20.38
C TYR A 323 22.82 44.40 -20.98
N PRO A 324 23.32 43.37 -21.70
CA PRO A 324 24.55 43.47 -22.48
C PRO A 324 24.35 44.30 -23.76
N PRO A 325 25.38 45.02 -24.25
CA PRO A 325 25.29 45.86 -25.44
C PRO A 325 25.21 45.03 -26.74
N PRO A 326 24.50 45.51 -27.78
CA PRO A 326 24.39 44.80 -29.07
C PRO A 326 25.67 44.90 -29.92
N PRO A 327 25.93 43.91 -30.81
CA PRO A 327 27.14 43.85 -31.62
C PRO A 327 27.16 44.83 -32.81
N PRO A 328 28.36 45.25 -33.27
CA PRO A 328 28.51 46.23 -34.35
C PRO A 328 28.24 45.65 -35.75
N LEU A 329 27.64 46.47 -36.62
CA LEU A 329 27.37 46.14 -38.04
C LEU A 329 28.61 46.38 -38.93
N PRO A 330 28.77 45.61 -40.02
CA PRO A 330 29.90 45.73 -40.94
C PRO A 330 29.82 46.98 -41.84
N PRO A 331 30.96 47.54 -42.29
CA PRO A 331 31.01 48.71 -43.16
C PRO A 331 30.56 48.35 -44.60
N ARG A 332 29.78 49.25 -45.21
CA ARG A 332 29.44 49.20 -46.65
C ARG A 332 30.35 50.15 -47.44
N PRO A 333 30.77 49.79 -48.67
CA PRO A 333 31.39 50.72 -49.62
C PRO A 333 30.40 51.74 -50.18
#